data_AF-A0A1H3QJ04-F1
#
_entry.id   AF-A0A1H3QJ04-F1
#
_cell.length_a   1.000
_cell.length_b   1.000
_cell.length_c   1.000
_cell.angle_alpha   90.00
_cell.angle_beta   90.00
_cell.angle_gamma   90.00
#
_symmetry.space_group_name_H-M   'P 1'
#
loop_
_entity.id
_entity.type
_entity.pdbx_description
1 polymer ?
#
loop_
_entity_poly.entity_id
_entity_poly.type
_entity_poly.pdbx_seq_one_letter_code
_entity_poly.pdbx_strand_id
1 'polypeptide(L)'
;MPMLHILIDRVQSVVGKWNSMTVTYILPINDIDHTKIQAMSLQTNGICEYFHKAILQEFYQVTFRKKCYHGLEALQKNLGSCFDYYNNE
;
A
#
# COMPACT_ATOMS: atom_id res chain seq x y z
N MET A 1 -15.80 -9.59 -5.42
CA MET A 1 -15.37 -9.48 -6.84
C MET A 1 -13.94 -9.98 -6.93
N PRO A 2 -13.57 -10.78 -7.95
CA PRO A 2 -12.16 -11.17 -8.14
C PRO A 2 -11.32 -9.95 -8.57
N MET A 3 -10.10 -9.84 -8.04
CA MET A 3 -9.15 -8.80 -8.45
C MET A 3 -8.52 -9.18 -9.79
N LEU A 4 -8.73 -8.36 -10.82
CA LEU A 4 -8.20 -8.63 -12.18
C LEU A 4 -6.78 -8.09 -12.40
N HIS A 5 -6.39 -6.99 -11.74
CA HIS A 5 -5.13 -6.32 -12.06
C HIS A 5 -4.53 -5.60 -10.84
N ILE A 6 -3.23 -5.76 -10.62
CA ILE A 6 -2.50 -5.15 -9.50
C ILE A 6 -1.36 -4.28 -10.01
N LEU A 7 -1.30 -3.05 -9.48
CA LEU A 7 -0.20 -2.12 -9.71
C LEU A 7 0.83 -2.26 -8.56
N ILE A 8 2.11 -2.52 -8.88
CA ILE A 8 3.15 -2.73 -7.87
C ILE A 8 4.21 -1.63 -7.96
N ASP A 9 4.34 -0.84 -6.89
CA ASP A 9 5.42 0.14 -6.76
C ASP A 9 6.78 -0.54 -6.49
N ARG A 10 7.78 -0.13 -7.26
CA ARG A 10 9.22 -0.41 -7.06
C ARG A 10 9.59 -1.87 -6.71
N VAL A 11 9.70 -2.70 -7.74
CA VAL A 11 10.19 -4.10 -7.65
C VAL A 11 11.58 -4.25 -7.02
N GLN A 12 12.43 -3.22 -6.99
CA GLN A 12 13.76 -3.31 -6.35
C GLN A 12 13.73 -3.46 -4.83
N SER A 13 12.66 -3.01 -4.14
CA SER A 13 12.52 -3.27 -2.68
C SER A 13 12.00 -4.67 -2.37
N VAL A 14 11.47 -5.31 -3.42
CA VAL A 14 10.96 -6.67 -3.40
C VAL A 14 12.18 -7.55 -3.71
N VAL A 15 12.81 -7.44 -4.88
CA VAL A 15 13.96 -8.26 -5.29
C VAL A 15 15.12 -8.16 -4.30
N GLY A 16 15.23 -9.16 -3.41
CA GLY A 16 16.29 -9.27 -2.39
C GLY A 16 15.84 -9.65 -0.99
N LYS A 17 14.54 -9.56 -0.64
CA LYS A 17 13.99 -10.11 0.62
C LYS A 17 13.21 -11.39 0.35
N TRP A 18 13.26 -12.38 1.26
CA TRP A 18 12.60 -13.69 1.11
C TRP A 18 11.12 -13.60 0.71
N ASN A 19 10.39 -12.54 1.10
CA ASN A 19 8.99 -12.30 0.73
C ASN A 19 8.74 -11.78 -0.70
N SER A 20 9.78 -11.52 -1.48
CA SER A 20 9.65 -11.00 -2.85
C SER A 20 9.43 -12.01 -3.93
N MET A 21 9.98 -13.21 -3.75
CA MET A 21 9.64 -14.34 -4.59
C MET A 21 8.15 -14.64 -4.49
N THR A 22 7.57 -14.43 -3.30
CA THR A 22 6.18 -14.68 -2.99
C THR A 22 5.23 -13.89 -3.90
N VAL A 23 5.42 -12.57 -4.04
CA VAL A 23 4.52 -11.76 -4.90
C VAL A 23 4.67 -12.12 -6.38
N THR A 24 5.91 -12.37 -6.83
CA THR A 24 6.20 -12.73 -8.23
C THR A 24 5.66 -14.11 -8.61
N TYR A 25 5.57 -15.04 -7.65
CA TYR A 25 5.07 -16.40 -7.88
C TYR A 25 3.56 -16.50 -7.63
N ILE A 26 3.01 -15.85 -6.61
CA ILE A 26 1.59 -15.94 -6.25
C ILE A 26 0.68 -15.27 -7.29
N LEU A 27 1.05 -14.10 -7.82
CA LEU A 27 0.18 -13.38 -8.75
C LEU A 27 -0.11 -14.16 -10.05
N PRO A 28 0.91 -14.73 -10.74
CA PRO A 28 0.67 -15.56 -11.91
C PRO A 28 -0.11 -16.85 -11.61
N ILE A 29 0.08 -17.46 -10.42
CA ILE A 29 -0.65 -18.68 -10.03
C ILE A 29 -2.14 -18.42 -9.85
N ASN A 30 -2.48 -17.22 -9.40
CA ASN A 30 -3.88 -16.80 -9.22
C ASN A 30 -4.47 -16.14 -10.47
N ASP A 31 -3.77 -16.20 -11.62
CA ASP A 31 -4.18 -15.58 -12.89
C ASP A 31 -4.49 -14.06 -12.75
N ILE A 32 -3.70 -13.37 -11.93
CA ILE A 32 -3.82 -11.93 -11.69
C ILE A 32 -2.72 -11.21 -12.49
N ASP A 33 -3.13 -10.41 -13.48
CA ASP A 33 -2.20 -9.57 -14.22
C ASP A 33 -1.60 -8.49 -13.31
N HIS A 34 -0.33 -8.16 -13.53
CA HIS A 34 0.35 -7.12 -12.76
C HIS A 34 1.17 -6.20 -13.65
N THR A 35 1.03 -4.89 -13.41
CA THR A 35 1.85 -3.86 -14.06
C THR A 35 2.82 -3.28 -13.05
N LYS A 36 4.10 -3.25 -13.43
CA LYS A 36 5.15 -2.61 -12.64
C LYS A 36 5.12 -1.11 -12.87
N ILE A 37 5.15 -0.33 -11.80
CA ILE A 37 5.34 1.12 -11.91
C ILE A 37 6.73 1.36 -12.52
N GLN A 38 6.77 1.96 -13.71
CA GLN A 38 8.02 2.43 -14.30
C GLN A 38 8.52 3.62 -13.48
N ALA A 39 9.76 3.51 -12.99
CA ALA A 39 10.45 4.64 -12.37
C ALA A 39 10.47 5.81 -13.36
N MET A 40 10.11 7.01 -12.89
CA MET A 40 9.95 8.24 -13.70
C MET A 40 8.71 8.31 -14.62
N SER A 41 7.72 7.42 -14.50
CA SER A 41 6.41 7.62 -15.13
C SER A 41 5.51 8.51 -14.26
N LEU A 42 5.19 9.72 -14.76
CA LEU A 42 4.34 10.71 -14.09
C LEU A 42 2.94 10.19 -13.72
N GLN A 43 2.34 9.35 -14.57
CA GLN A 43 0.97 8.87 -14.35
C GLN A 43 0.91 7.80 -13.25
N THR A 44 1.89 6.90 -13.24
CA THR A 44 1.83 5.70 -12.40
C THR A 44 2.55 5.91 -11.07
N ASN A 45 3.66 6.66 -11.06
CA ASN A 45 4.36 7.02 -9.84
C ASN A 45 3.60 8.11 -9.05
N GLY A 46 2.91 9.01 -9.76
CA GLY A 46 2.15 10.09 -9.15
C GLY A 46 1.11 9.60 -8.15
N ILE A 47 0.32 8.59 -8.50
CA ILE A 47 -0.75 8.11 -7.60
C ILE A 47 -0.22 7.49 -6.31
N CYS A 48 0.89 6.74 -6.39
CA CYS A 48 1.57 6.16 -5.23
C CYS A 48 2.15 7.26 -4.33
N GLU A 49 2.81 8.26 -4.93
CA GLU A 49 3.36 9.40 -4.20
C GLU A 49 2.27 10.26 -3.54
N TYR A 50 1.16 10.53 -4.24
CA TYR A 50 0.03 11.26 -3.70
C TYR A 50 -0.61 10.51 -2.54
N PHE A 51 -0.85 9.21 -2.71
CA PHE A 51 -1.40 8.38 -1.65
C PHE A 51 -0.50 8.34 -0.41
N HIS A 52 0.81 8.15 -0.59
CA HIS A 52 1.77 8.17 0.50
C HIS A 52 1.85 9.53 1.21
N LYS A 53 1.69 10.64 0.49
CA LYS A 53 1.61 11.99 1.09
C LYS A 53 0.31 12.18 1.86
N ALA A 54 -0.83 11.77 1.30
CA ALA A 54 -2.14 11.89 1.92
C ALA A 54 -2.21 11.11 3.24
N ILE A 55 -1.84 9.83 3.25
CA ILE A 55 -1.85 9.02 4.48
C ILE A 55 -0.87 9.54 5.53
N LEU A 56 0.27 10.10 5.12
CA LEU A 56 1.22 10.70 6.04
C LEU A 56 0.64 11.96 6.72
N GLN A 57 0.07 12.87 5.93
CA GLN A 57 -0.43 14.15 6.43
C GLN A 57 -1.76 14.01 7.19
N GLU A 58 -2.69 13.24 6.65
CA GLU A 58 -4.06 13.16 7.18
C GLU A 58 -4.18 12.14 8.32
N PHE A 59 -3.46 11.01 8.22
CA PHE A 59 -3.49 9.99 9.25
C PHE A 59 -2.29 10.10 10.19
N TYR A 60 -1.08 9.72 9.76
CA TYR A 60 0.03 9.51 10.70
C TYR A 60 0.40 10.76 11.52
N GLN A 61 0.50 11.93 10.89
CA GLN A 61 0.84 13.17 11.60
C GLN A 61 -0.23 13.62 12.60
N VAL A 62 -1.50 13.32 12.34
CA VAL A 62 -2.62 13.68 13.21
C VAL A 62 -2.72 12.68 14.34
N THR A 63 -2.67 11.40 14.02
CA THR A 63 -2.90 10.30 14.95
C THR A 63 -1.79 10.19 15.99
N PHE A 64 -0.51 10.36 15.60
CA PHE A 64 0.60 10.34 16.55
C PHE A 64 0.67 11.59 17.45
N ARG A 65 0.06 12.71 17.03
CA ARG A 65 -0.07 13.90 17.91
C ARG A 65 -1.19 13.75 18.93
N LYS A 66 -2.25 13.00 18.60
CA LYS A 66 -3.44 12.86 19.45
C LYS A 66 -3.41 11.62 20.35
N LYS A 67 -2.71 10.56 19.96
CA LYS A 67 -2.81 9.26 20.63
C LYS A 67 -1.46 8.54 20.68
N CYS A 68 -1.05 8.16 21.88
CA CYS A 68 0.05 7.22 22.08
C CYS A 68 -0.45 5.78 21.94
N TYR A 69 0.17 5.02 21.04
CA TYR A 69 -0.13 3.62 20.82
C TYR A 69 0.78 2.74 21.67
N HIS A 70 0.21 1.77 22.39
CA HIS A 70 0.95 0.82 23.22
C HIS A 70 1.44 -0.41 22.43
N GLY A 71 1.09 -0.51 21.14
CA GLY A 71 1.47 -1.62 20.28
C GLY A 71 1.04 -1.40 18.83
N LEU A 72 1.64 -2.19 17.93
CA LEU A 72 1.39 -2.09 16.49
C LEU A 72 -0.05 -2.45 16.12
N GLU A 73 -0.65 -3.44 16.78
CA GLU A 73 -2.02 -3.89 16.53
C GLU A 73 -3.04 -2.75 16.71
N ALA A 74 -2.85 -1.92 17.75
CA ALA A 74 -3.73 -0.79 18.02
C ALA A 74 -3.62 0.30 16.93
N LEU A 75 -2.42 0.49 16.39
CA LEU A 75 -2.18 1.39 15.25
C LEU A 75 -2.81 0.82 13.96
N GLN A 76 -2.62 -0.47 13.69
CA GLN A 76 -3.19 -1.15 12.53
C GLN A 76 -4.72 -1.12 12.54
N LYS A 77 -5.34 -1.34 13.71
CA LYS A 77 -6.80 -1.25 13.85
C LYS A 77 -7.31 0.16 13.54
N ASN A 78 -6.62 1.19 14.03
CA ASN A 78 -7.00 2.58 13.77
C ASN A 78 -6.81 2.96 12.30
N LEU A 79 -5.75 2.45 11.68
CA LEU A 79 -5.50 2.63 10.26
C LEU A 79 -6.57 1.93 9.40
N GLY A 80 -6.97 0.71 9.77
CA GLY A 80 -8.06 -0.02 9.12
C GLY A 80 -9.36 0.76 9.13
N SER A 81 -9.78 1.27 10.29
CA SER A 81 -10.98 2.12 10.38
C SER A 81 -10.89 3.40 9.55
N CYS A 82 -9.69 3.97 9.40
CA CYS A 82 -9.47 5.11 8.52
C CYS A 82 -9.73 4.73 7.05
N PHE A 83 -9.17 3.60 6.59
CA PHE A 83 -9.44 3.10 5.24
C PHE A 83 -10.91 2.77 5.02
N ASP A 84 -11.58 2.15 5.98
CA ASP A 84 -13.00 1.82 5.86
C ASP A 84 -13.85 3.08 5.68
N TYR A 85 -13.52 4.16 6.40
CA TYR A 85 -14.15 5.47 6.23
C TYR A 85 -13.97 5.99 4.80
N TYR A 86 -12.75 6.11 4.28
CA TYR A 86 -12.51 6.63 2.92
C TYR A 86 -13.04 5.73 1.79
N ASN A 87 -13.22 4.42 2.04
CA ASN A 87 -13.69 3.48 1.03
C ASN A 87 -15.22 3.34 0.97
N ASN A 88 -15.92 3.64 2.07
CA ASN A 88 -17.37 3.42 2.18
C ASN A 88 -18.18 4.70 2.44
N GLU A 89 -17.54 5.81 2.78
CA GLU A 89 -18.16 7.15 2.87
C GLU A 89 -17.68 8.05 1.71
#